data_AF-A0A7C5EZM3-F1
#
_entry.id   AF-A0A7C5EZM3-F1
#
_cell.length_a   1.000
_cell.length_b   1.000
_cell.length_c   1.000
_cell.angle_alpha   90.00
_cell.angle_beta   90.00
_cell.angle_gamma   90.00
#
_symmetry.space_group_name_H-M   'P 1'
#
loop_
_entity.id
_entity.type
_entity.pdbx_description
1 polymer ?
#
loop_
_entity_poly.entity_id
_entity_poly.type
_entity_poly.pdbx_seq_one_letter_code
_entity_poly.pdbx_strand_id
1 'polypeptide(L)'
;MKHLFCFCFLFICLTGVLAARQWTAPEGETLRYAVNWPSGLSLGEAELKAFRDGDLWRFSLGLEAAVPGFAIADRYSSAAGVDLCTVEFEKRISHGKESAGERATFHQASGAARRETIGGGASEFSIPACAKDALAFLFYLRRELAEGRLPPPQTVFFGAPYQISMEYGGRQKMVAGEQSFDCDRIMARAKGPASETSFEIFFAREPERRPVMFRLSLPLGSFSMELIP
;
A
#
# COMPACT_ATOMS: atom_id res chain seq x y z
N MET A 1 -44.65 33.67 50.99
CA MET A 1 -43.36 34.40 51.01
C MET A 1 -42.31 33.53 50.34
N LYS A 2 -41.64 34.09 49.31
CA LYS A 2 -40.39 33.63 48.65
C LYS A 2 -40.55 32.44 47.68
N HIS A 3 -40.59 32.66 46.34
CA HIS A 3 -39.47 32.80 45.38
C HIS A 3 -38.69 31.46 45.25
N LEU A 4 -38.26 30.89 44.11
CA LEU A 4 -37.89 31.37 42.77
C LEU A 4 -37.32 30.16 41.98
N PHE A 5 -37.18 30.27 40.66
CA PHE A 5 -36.29 29.46 39.77
C PHE A 5 -36.66 27.96 39.56
N CYS A 6 -36.47 27.33 38.41
CA CYS A 6 -35.51 27.59 37.35
C CYS A 6 -36.00 26.94 36.03
N PHE A 7 -35.91 27.71 34.96
CA PHE A 7 -35.77 27.25 33.57
C PHE A 7 -34.70 26.14 33.51
N CYS A 8 -35.00 24.97 32.93
CA CYS A 8 -33.93 24.07 32.48
C CYS A 8 -34.31 23.39 31.16
N PHE A 9 -33.88 24.07 30.11
CA PHE A 9 -33.36 23.56 28.84
C PHE A 9 -33.72 22.13 28.43
N LEU A 10 -34.56 22.09 27.38
CA LEU A 10 -34.68 21.01 26.42
C LEU A 10 -33.31 20.79 25.72
N PHE A 11 -32.52 19.82 26.18
CA PHE A 11 -31.33 19.36 25.45
C PHE A 11 -31.69 18.08 24.69
N ILE A 12 -32.27 18.24 23.50
CA ILE A 12 -32.32 17.16 22.51
C ILE A 12 -30.90 17.01 22.00
N CYS A 13 -30.13 16.09 22.58
CA CYS A 13 -28.91 15.59 21.96
C CYS A 13 -29.33 14.86 20.67
N LEU A 14 -29.33 15.57 19.54
CA LEU A 14 -29.13 14.95 18.24
C LEU A 14 -27.73 14.32 18.29
N THR A 15 -27.64 13.08 18.77
CA THR A 15 -26.51 12.22 18.49
C THR A 15 -26.58 11.90 17.01
N GLY A 16 -26.05 12.82 16.20
CA GLY A 16 -25.65 12.49 14.84
C GLY A 16 -24.63 11.39 14.94
N VAL A 17 -25.08 10.14 14.80
CA VAL A 17 -24.20 9.00 14.56
C VAL A 17 -23.56 9.29 13.20
N LEU A 18 -22.41 9.97 13.24
CA LEU A 18 -21.46 9.90 12.14
C LEU A 18 -21.09 8.43 12.06
N ALA A 19 -21.76 7.70 11.15
CA ALA A 19 -21.36 6.36 10.80
C ALA A 19 -19.89 6.47 10.36
N ALA A 20 -18.98 6.03 11.22
CA ALA A 20 -17.60 5.85 10.83
C ALA A 20 -17.63 4.95 9.59
N ARG A 21 -17.10 5.44 8.46
CA ARG A 21 -16.91 4.60 7.28
C ARG A 21 -15.91 3.52 7.69
N GLN A 22 -16.43 2.38 8.10
CA GLN A 22 -15.62 1.23 8.44
C GLN A 22 -15.04 0.70 7.12
N TRP A 23 -13.75 0.38 7.12
CA TRP A 23 -13.12 -0.22 5.95
C TRP A 23 -13.78 -1.56 5.64
N THR A 24 -14.45 -1.64 4.48
CA THR A 24 -14.94 -2.91 3.95
C THR A 24 -13.77 -3.55 3.20
N ALA A 25 -13.07 -4.47 3.87
CA ALA A 25 -12.03 -5.24 3.19
C ALA A 25 -12.70 -6.11 2.11
N PRO A 26 -12.23 -6.08 0.85
CA PRO A 26 -12.80 -6.94 -0.18
C PRO A 26 -12.51 -8.41 0.14
N GLU A 27 -13.51 -9.31 0.03
CA GLU A 27 -13.31 -10.76 0.27
C GLU A 27 -12.20 -11.33 -0.64
N GLY A 28 -12.10 -10.76 -1.83
CA GLY A 28 -10.97 -10.82 -2.73
C GLY A 28 -11.02 -9.67 -3.72
N GLU A 29 -9.87 -9.28 -4.24
CA GLU A 29 -9.71 -8.18 -5.17
C GLU A 29 -8.61 -8.51 -6.19
N THR A 30 -8.83 -8.08 -7.43
CA THR A 30 -7.81 -8.05 -8.47
C THR A 30 -7.87 -6.68 -9.14
N LEU A 31 -6.78 -5.92 -9.04
CA LEU A 31 -6.61 -4.61 -9.68
C LEU A 31 -5.55 -4.75 -10.77
N ARG A 32 -5.91 -4.38 -12.00
CA ARG A 32 -4.98 -4.35 -13.13
C ARG A 32 -4.56 -2.91 -13.38
N TYR A 33 -3.32 -2.74 -13.79
CA TYR A 33 -2.74 -1.43 -14.04
C TYR A 33 -2.03 -1.40 -15.39
N ALA A 34 -2.18 -0.31 -16.13
CA ALA A 34 -1.32 0.03 -17.25
C ALA A 34 -0.08 0.75 -16.71
N VAL A 35 1.10 0.35 -17.18
CA VAL A 35 2.38 0.98 -16.84
C VAL A 35 2.73 1.94 -17.97
N ASN A 36 2.85 3.24 -17.68
CA ASN A 36 2.99 4.27 -18.68
C ASN A 36 4.25 5.12 -18.47
N TRP A 37 4.94 5.41 -19.58
CA TRP A 37 6.01 6.42 -19.66
C TRP A 37 5.41 7.83 -19.60
N PRO A 38 6.17 8.89 -19.23
CA PRO A 38 5.71 10.28 -19.26
C PRO A 38 5.02 10.74 -20.56
N SER A 39 5.39 10.16 -21.70
CA SER A 39 4.80 10.48 -23.00
C SER A 39 3.40 9.89 -23.22
N GLY A 40 2.90 9.07 -22.28
CA GLY A 40 1.68 8.28 -22.44
C GLY A 40 1.91 6.95 -23.17
N LEU A 41 3.16 6.63 -23.55
CA LEU A 41 3.48 5.33 -24.14
C LEU A 41 3.32 4.24 -23.08
N SER A 42 2.47 3.25 -23.36
CA SER A 42 2.36 2.05 -22.54
C SER A 42 3.64 1.23 -22.62
N LEU A 43 4.16 0.85 -21.47
CA LEU A 43 5.34 0.01 -21.28
C LEU A 43 4.95 -1.42 -20.93
N GLY A 44 3.71 -1.65 -20.48
CA GLY A 44 3.24 -2.95 -20.04
C GLY A 44 2.15 -2.84 -18.99
N GLU A 45 2.05 -3.83 -18.13
CA GLU A 45 0.97 -3.98 -17.17
C GLU A 45 1.45 -4.45 -15.80
N ALA A 46 0.62 -4.22 -14.79
CA ALA A 46 0.77 -4.85 -13.49
C ALA A 46 -0.57 -5.38 -12.99
N GLU A 47 -0.51 -6.37 -12.10
CA GLU A 47 -1.68 -6.97 -11.48
C GLU A 47 -1.44 -7.11 -9.98
N LEU A 48 -2.27 -6.43 -9.18
CA LEU A 48 -2.33 -6.56 -7.73
C LEU A 48 -3.52 -7.42 -7.35
N LYS A 49 -3.28 -8.48 -6.58
CA LYS A 49 -4.33 -9.35 -6.03
C LYS A 49 -4.28 -9.37 -4.52
N ALA A 50 -5.44 -9.48 -3.92
CA ALA A 50 -5.63 -9.74 -2.51
C ALA A 50 -6.78 -10.71 -2.30
N PHE A 51 -6.64 -11.67 -1.41
CA PHE A 51 -7.74 -12.55 -1.02
C PHE A 51 -7.51 -13.14 0.37
N ARG A 52 -8.61 -13.60 0.97
CA ARG A 52 -8.57 -14.33 2.24
C ARG A 52 -8.29 -15.81 2.00
N ASP A 53 -7.37 -16.36 2.79
CA ASP A 53 -6.99 -17.76 2.86
C ASP A 53 -7.06 -18.20 4.33
N GLY A 54 -8.28 -18.51 4.79
CA GLY A 54 -8.59 -18.69 6.21
C GLY A 54 -8.33 -17.41 7.03
N ASP A 55 -7.46 -17.53 8.03
CA ASP A 55 -7.04 -16.43 8.92
C ASP A 55 -5.93 -15.55 8.33
N LEU A 56 -5.44 -15.91 7.14
CA LEU A 56 -4.41 -15.15 6.44
C LEU A 56 -5.00 -14.32 5.30
N TRP A 57 -4.39 -13.18 5.08
CA TRP A 57 -4.41 -12.48 3.82
C TRP A 57 -3.30 -12.99 2.93
N ARG A 58 -3.61 -13.17 1.65
CA ARG A 58 -2.65 -13.41 0.58
C ARG A 58 -2.65 -12.21 -0.35
N PHE A 59 -1.47 -11.68 -0.62
CA PHE A 59 -1.27 -10.59 -1.57
C PHE A 59 -0.30 -11.02 -2.65
N SER A 60 -0.51 -10.55 -3.88
CA SER A 60 0.49 -10.69 -4.94
C SER A 60 0.50 -9.45 -5.83
N LEU A 61 1.69 -9.05 -6.25
CA LEU A 61 1.88 -8.03 -7.28
C LEU A 61 2.76 -8.62 -8.38
N GLY A 62 2.23 -8.71 -9.60
CA GLY A 62 3.00 -8.98 -10.81
C GLY A 62 3.17 -7.70 -11.61
N LEU A 63 4.36 -7.45 -12.15
CA LEU A 63 4.66 -6.33 -13.03
C LEU A 63 5.42 -6.88 -14.24
N GLU A 64 4.90 -6.62 -15.43
CA GLU A 64 5.54 -6.97 -16.70
C GLU A 64 5.57 -5.71 -17.57
N ALA A 65 6.76 -5.16 -17.79
CA ALA A 65 6.95 -3.95 -18.57
C ALA A 65 8.25 -4.01 -19.39
N ALA A 66 8.33 -3.21 -20.45
CA ALA A 66 9.53 -3.12 -21.26
C ALA A 66 9.72 -1.72 -21.84
N VAL A 67 10.98 -1.32 -21.95
CA VAL A 67 11.44 -0.26 -22.85
C VAL A 67 12.34 -0.88 -23.92
N PRO A 68 12.58 -0.24 -25.06
CA PRO A 68 13.44 -0.81 -26.10
C PRO A 68 14.80 -1.26 -25.54
N GLY A 69 15.09 -2.57 -25.64
CA GLY A 69 16.33 -3.18 -25.16
C GLY A 69 16.37 -3.56 -23.69
N PHE A 70 15.31 -3.33 -22.90
CA PHE A 70 15.29 -3.63 -21.46
C PHE A 70 13.89 -4.08 -20.99
N ALA A 71 13.77 -5.34 -20.58
CA ALA A 71 12.54 -5.92 -20.04
C ALA A 71 12.57 -5.92 -18.51
N ILE A 72 11.41 -5.74 -17.88
CA ILE A 72 11.20 -5.78 -16.44
C ILE A 72 10.09 -6.79 -16.17
N ALA A 73 10.37 -7.78 -15.34
CA ALA A 73 9.41 -8.75 -14.87
C ALA A 73 9.61 -8.99 -13.37
N ASP A 74 8.73 -8.39 -12.57
CA ASP A 74 8.78 -8.51 -11.12
C ASP A 74 7.56 -9.26 -10.59
N ARG A 75 7.79 -10.07 -9.57
CA ARG A 75 6.73 -10.77 -8.83
C ARG A 75 6.99 -10.68 -7.34
N TYR A 76 5.97 -10.22 -6.63
CA TYR A 76 5.96 -10.11 -5.19
C TYR A 76 4.77 -10.89 -4.65
N SER A 77 4.97 -11.60 -3.56
CA SER A 77 3.89 -12.28 -2.83
C SER A 77 4.06 -12.06 -1.33
N SER A 78 2.95 -11.89 -0.63
CA SER A 78 2.93 -11.71 0.82
C SER A 78 1.82 -12.56 1.43
N ALA A 79 2.09 -13.07 2.63
CA ALA A 79 1.08 -13.58 3.53
C ALA A 79 1.10 -12.74 4.82
N ALA A 80 -0.06 -12.33 5.30
CA ALA A 80 -0.17 -11.56 6.55
C ALA A 80 -1.36 -12.04 7.38
N GLY A 81 -1.28 -11.88 8.70
CA GLY A 81 -2.43 -12.14 9.58
C GLY A 81 -3.57 -11.12 9.38
N VAL A 82 -4.68 -11.31 10.10
CA VAL A 82 -5.85 -10.40 10.05
C VAL A 82 -5.51 -8.94 10.38
N ASP A 83 -4.51 -8.72 11.24
CA ASP A 83 -4.03 -7.40 11.63
C ASP A 83 -3.06 -6.77 10.61
N LEU A 84 -2.78 -7.49 9.51
CA LEU A 84 -1.83 -7.15 8.46
C LEU A 84 -0.37 -7.15 8.91
N CYS A 85 -0.04 -7.88 9.98
CA CYS A 85 1.35 -8.20 10.31
C CYS A 85 1.81 -9.34 9.40
N THR A 86 2.92 -9.14 8.70
CA THR A 86 3.46 -10.09 7.73
C THR A 86 3.86 -11.40 8.40
N VAL A 87 3.61 -12.52 7.73
CA VAL A 87 4.09 -13.86 8.08
C VAL A 87 5.20 -14.26 7.12
N GLU A 88 4.99 -14.02 5.82
CA GLU A 88 5.95 -14.33 4.77
C GLU A 88 5.89 -13.26 3.68
N PHE A 89 7.05 -12.90 3.14
CA PHE A 89 7.17 -12.06 1.95
C PHE A 89 8.19 -12.69 1.00
N GLU A 90 7.83 -12.79 -0.27
CA GLU A 90 8.73 -13.26 -1.32
C GLU A 90 8.78 -12.22 -2.45
N LYS A 91 9.98 -12.00 -2.95
CA LYS A 91 10.28 -11.08 -4.02
C LYS A 91 11.15 -11.78 -5.06
N ARG A 92 10.72 -11.71 -6.31
CA ARG A 92 11.48 -12.14 -7.48
C ARG A 92 11.50 -10.98 -8.46
N ILE A 93 12.68 -10.56 -8.86
CA ILE A 93 12.87 -9.47 -9.82
C ILE A 93 13.68 -9.97 -11.00
N SER A 94 13.35 -9.47 -12.19
CA SER A 94 14.07 -9.75 -13.43
C SER A 94 14.13 -8.47 -14.25
N HIS A 95 15.29 -7.81 -14.23
CA HIS A 95 15.53 -6.53 -14.90
C HIS A 95 16.61 -6.74 -15.97
N GLY A 96 16.19 -6.84 -17.23
CA GLY A 96 17.06 -7.18 -18.35
C GLY A 96 17.68 -8.57 -18.19
N LYS A 97 19.00 -8.62 -18.00
CA LYS A 97 19.75 -9.87 -17.78
C LYS A 97 19.94 -10.19 -16.29
N GLU A 98 19.63 -9.24 -15.41
CA GLU A 98 19.80 -9.39 -13.98
C GLU A 98 18.53 -9.98 -13.38
N SER A 99 18.68 -10.98 -12.52
CA SER A 99 17.57 -11.52 -11.75
C SER A 99 18.00 -11.77 -10.32
N ALA A 100 17.07 -11.57 -9.39
CA ALA A 100 17.29 -11.83 -7.99
C ALA A 100 16.01 -12.35 -7.35
N GLY A 101 16.16 -13.18 -6.33
CA GLY A 101 15.06 -13.75 -5.57
C GLY A 101 15.38 -13.77 -4.09
N GLU A 102 14.43 -13.36 -3.27
CA GLU A 102 14.54 -13.42 -1.82
C GLU A 102 13.20 -13.76 -1.17
N ARG A 103 13.25 -14.51 -0.08
CA ARG A 103 12.11 -14.80 0.80
C ARG A 103 12.44 -14.34 2.21
N ALA A 104 11.49 -13.74 2.89
CA ALA A 104 11.59 -13.35 4.29
C ALA A 104 10.42 -13.95 5.07
N THR A 105 10.73 -14.66 6.16
CA THR A 105 9.76 -15.20 7.12
C THR A 105 9.81 -14.38 8.39
N PHE A 106 8.65 -13.95 8.90
CA PHE A 106 8.52 -13.04 10.02
C PHE A 106 7.96 -13.75 11.24
N HIS A 107 8.75 -13.81 12.31
CA HIS A 107 8.37 -14.36 13.61
C HIS A 107 8.01 -13.23 14.56
N GLN A 108 6.81 -12.68 14.37
CA GLN A 108 6.32 -11.48 15.09
C GLN A 108 6.44 -11.62 16.61
N ALA A 109 6.10 -12.80 17.15
CA ALA A 109 6.14 -13.08 18.59
C ALA A 109 7.56 -13.01 19.20
N SER A 110 8.58 -13.38 18.43
CA SER A 110 9.97 -13.33 18.88
C SER A 110 10.70 -12.05 18.43
N GLY A 111 10.02 -11.14 17.71
CA GLY A 111 10.62 -9.91 17.21
C GLY A 111 11.76 -10.13 16.22
N ALA A 112 11.74 -11.24 15.47
CA ALA A 112 12.78 -11.60 14.51
C ALA A 112 12.21 -11.97 13.14
N ALA A 113 12.99 -11.74 12.09
CA ALA A 113 12.71 -12.25 10.75
C ALA A 113 13.96 -12.88 10.13
N ARG A 114 13.73 -13.90 9.31
CA ARG A 114 14.76 -14.64 8.58
C ARG A 114 14.58 -14.41 7.10
N ARG A 115 15.59 -13.84 6.46
CA ARG A 115 15.64 -13.64 4.99
C ARG A 115 16.60 -14.63 4.36
N GLU A 116 16.18 -15.19 3.24
CA GLU A 116 16.91 -16.19 2.47
C GLU A 116 16.93 -15.74 1.01
N THR A 117 18.12 -15.66 0.41
CA THR A 117 18.28 -15.42 -1.03
C THR A 117 18.08 -16.75 -1.76
N ILE A 118 17.30 -16.75 -2.85
CA ILE A 118 17.06 -17.97 -3.65
C ILE A 118 18.38 -18.42 -4.27
N GLY A 119 18.89 -19.59 -3.85
CA GLY A 119 20.20 -20.10 -4.27
C GLY A 119 21.40 -19.41 -3.59
N GLY A 120 21.16 -18.62 -2.54
CA GLY A 120 22.19 -17.86 -1.81
C GLY A 120 22.18 -18.13 -0.31
N GLY A 121 22.63 -17.12 0.45
CA GLY A 121 22.73 -17.18 1.92
C GLY A 121 21.43 -16.84 2.65
N ALA A 122 21.46 -17.00 3.96
CA ALA A 122 20.41 -16.58 4.87
C ALA A 122 20.94 -15.55 5.88
N SER A 123 20.07 -14.65 6.33
CA SER A 123 20.37 -13.62 7.33
C SER A 123 19.16 -13.41 8.23
N GLU A 124 19.40 -13.17 9.52
CA GLU A 124 18.36 -12.81 10.48
C GLU A 124 18.48 -11.35 10.90
N PHE A 125 17.35 -10.72 11.20
CA PHE A 125 17.27 -9.34 11.65
C PHE A 125 16.10 -9.14 12.60
N SER A 126 16.19 -8.10 13.44
CA SER A 126 15.12 -7.73 14.36
C SER A 126 14.00 -6.98 13.65
N ILE A 127 12.78 -7.18 14.13
CA ILE A 127 11.57 -6.56 13.59
C ILE A 127 10.71 -5.97 14.72
N PRO A 128 9.90 -4.93 14.44
CA PRO A 128 8.90 -4.43 15.40
C PRO A 128 7.79 -5.47 15.63
N ALA A 129 6.98 -5.26 16.67
CA ALA A 129 5.92 -6.20 17.09
C ALA A 129 4.88 -6.54 16.01
N CYS A 130 4.65 -5.65 15.05
CA CYS A 130 3.83 -5.91 13.87
C CYS A 130 4.52 -5.36 12.63
N ALA A 131 5.54 -6.10 12.18
CA ALA A 131 6.25 -5.81 10.95
C ALA A 131 5.35 -6.04 9.73
N LYS A 132 5.41 -5.12 8.77
CA LYS A 132 4.67 -5.20 7.52
C LYS A 132 5.64 -5.15 6.36
N ASP A 133 5.46 -6.03 5.39
CA ASP A 133 6.07 -5.90 4.09
C ASP A 133 5.33 -4.85 3.23
N ALA A 134 5.89 -4.53 2.07
CA ALA A 134 5.33 -3.51 1.17
C ALA A 134 3.86 -3.76 0.76
N LEU A 135 3.47 -5.02 0.50
CA LEU A 135 2.10 -5.36 0.10
C LEU A 135 1.15 -5.31 1.30
N ALA A 136 1.50 -5.95 2.41
CA ALA A 136 0.70 -5.90 3.63
C ALA A 136 0.52 -4.44 4.11
N PHE A 137 1.56 -3.62 3.98
CA PHE A 137 1.53 -2.21 4.32
C PHE A 137 0.63 -1.38 3.39
N LEU A 138 0.57 -1.68 2.09
CA LEU A 138 -0.37 -1.02 1.17
C LEU A 138 -1.82 -1.22 1.62
N PHE A 139 -2.19 -2.43 2.02
CA PHE A 139 -3.53 -2.72 2.55
C PHE A 139 -3.77 -2.11 3.93
N TYR A 140 -2.73 -2.03 4.76
CA TYR A 140 -2.80 -1.32 6.03
C TYR A 140 -3.07 0.18 5.82
N LEU A 141 -2.38 0.80 4.86
CA LEU A 141 -2.64 2.19 4.49
C LEU A 141 -4.09 2.41 4.04
N ARG A 142 -4.64 1.51 3.22
CA ARG A 142 -6.05 1.59 2.80
C ARG A 142 -7.00 1.58 3.98
N ARG A 143 -6.78 0.69 4.96
CA ARG A 143 -7.55 0.62 6.21
C ARG A 143 -7.46 1.95 6.98
N GLU A 144 -6.26 2.48 7.16
CA GLU A 144 -6.05 3.75 7.88
C GLU A 144 -6.72 4.94 7.17
N LEU A 145 -6.65 4.99 5.84
CA LEU A 145 -7.30 6.03 5.04
C LEU A 145 -8.84 5.95 5.09
N ALA A 146 -9.41 4.74 5.14
CA ALA A 146 -10.84 4.56 5.35
C ALA A 146 -11.29 5.15 6.70
N GLU A 147 -10.43 5.03 7.72
CA GLU A 147 -10.61 5.65 9.04
C GLU A 147 -10.23 7.13 9.09
N GLY A 148 -9.81 7.72 7.96
CA GLY A 148 -9.52 9.15 7.85
C GLY A 148 -8.19 9.59 8.44
N ARG A 149 -7.23 8.66 8.62
CA ARG A 149 -5.89 8.95 9.12
C ARG A 149 -4.79 8.42 8.22
N LEU A 150 -3.57 8.88 8.45
CA LEU A 150 -2.36 8.33 7.83
C LEU A 150 -1.57 7.51 8.86
N PRO A 151 -0.94 6.40 8.43
CA PRO A 151 0.06 5.72 9.23
C PRO A 151 1.15 6.69 9.72
N PRO A 152 1.58 6.60 11.00
CA PRO A 152 2.79 7.29 11.43
C PRO A 152 4.02 6.73 10.68
N PRO A 153 5.12 7.49 10.61
CA PRO A 153 6.36 7.01 10.03
C PRO A 153 6.80 5.69 10.69
N GLN A 154 7.05 4.66 9.89
CA GLN A 154 7.40 3.34 10.39
C GLN A 154 8.29 2.57 9.42
N THR A 155 8.90 1.50 9.92
CA THR A 155 9.68 0.59 9.08
C THR A 155 8.77 -0.38 8.34
N VAL A 156 8.96 -0.48 7.03
CA VAL A 156 8.31 -1.44 6.13
C VAL A 156 9.39 -2.28 5.46
N PHE A 157 9.13 -3.57 5.27
CA PHE A 157 10.13 -4.51 4.78
C PHE A 157 9.93 -4.84 3.30
N PHE A 158 11.00 -4.74 2.52
CA PHE A 158 11.00 -5.09 1.10
C PHE A 158 12.36 -5.67 0.71
N GLY A 159 12.68 -6.83 1.30
CA GLY A 159 14.02 -7.41 1.31
C GLY A 159 14.95 -6.77 2.33
N ALA A 160 14.98 -5.44 2.39
CA ALA A 160 15.63 -4.65 3.43
C ALA A 160 14.60 -3.82 4.21
N PRO A 161 14.94 -3.29 5.41
CA PRO A 161 14.09 -2.33 6.10
C PRO A 161 14.11 -0.97 5.40
N TYR A 162 12.92 -0.43 5.13
CA TYR A 162 12.72 0.92 4.60
C TYR A 162 11.95 1.75 5.61
N GLN A 163 12.46 2.93 5.95
CA GLN A 163 11.69 3.91 6.70
C GLN A 163 10.70 4.58 5.74
N ILE A 164 9.41 4.41 5.99
CA ILE A 164 8.34 5.02 5.23
C ILE A 164 7.75 6.19 6.02
N SER A 165 7.56 7.32 5.36
CA SER A 165 6.76 8.45 5.85
C SER A 165 5.77 8.89 4.78
N MET A 166 4.63 9.42 5.21
CA MET A 166 3.56 9.83 4.31
C MET A 166 3.00 11.18 4.67
N GLU A 167 2.61 11.93 3.65
CA GLU A 167 1.97 13.22 3.76
C GLU A 167 0.71 13.24 2.90
N TYR A 168 -0.33 13.90 3.42
CA TYR A 168 -1.55 14.12 2.67
C TYR A 168 -1.36 15.29 1.70
N GLY A 169 -1.38 15.00 0.41
CA GLY A 169 -1.13 15.94 -0.67
C GLY A 169 -2.39 16.63 -1.23
N GLY A 170 -3.55 16.45 -0.60
CA GLY A 170 -4.82 17.08 -1.00
C GLY A 170 -5.76 16.16 -1.77
N ARG A 171 -6.94 16.70 -2.12
CA ARG A 171 -7.92 16.00 -2.98
C ARG A 171 -7.66 16.35 -4.43
N GLN A 172 -7.81 15.37 -5.30
CA GLN A 172 -7.64 15.56 -6.73
C GLN A 172 -8.56 14.62 -7.50
N LYS A 173 -9.18 15.13 -8.56
CA LYS A 173 -9.87 14.29 -9.54
C LYS A 173 -8.84 13.65 -10.45
N MET A 174 -8.87 12.33 -10.54
CA MET A 174 -8.02 11.53 -11.42
C MET A 174 -8.88 10.90 -12.50
N VAL A 175 -8.29 10.70 -13.68
CA VAL A 175 -8.89 9.93 -14.76
C VAL A 175 -8.04 8.67 -14.90
N ALA A 176 -8.71 7.52 -14.96
CA ALA A 176 -8.08 6.25 -15.27
C ALA A 176 -8.91 5.56 -16.37
N GLY A 177 -8.33 5.40 -17.56
CA GLY A 177 -9.09 5.05 -18.77
C GLY A 177 -10.19 6.09 -19.07
N GLU A 178 -11.44 5.63 -19.19
CA GLU A 178 -12.61 6.52 -19.40
C GLU A 178 -13.32 6.91 -18.08
N GLN A 179 -12.84 6.41 -16.94
CA GLN A 179 -13.48 6.64 -15.65
C GLN A 179 -12.80 7.77 -14.86
N SER A 180 -13.62 8.62 -14.25
CA SER A 180 -13.18 9.66 -13.32
C SER A 180 -13.32 9.19 -11.88
N PHE A 181 -12.28 9.43 -11.07
CA PHE A 181 -12.22 9.11 -9.66
C PHE A 181 -11.94 10.37 -8.84
N ASP A 182 -12.70 10.60 -7.78
CA ASP A 182 -12.32 11.56 -6.75
C ASP A 182 -11.33 10.88 -5.80
N CYS A 183 -10.09 11.38 -5.78
CA CYS A 183 -8.99 10.75 -5.06
C CYS A 183 -8.41 11.64 -3.95
N ASP A 184 -7.89 10.97 -2.93
CA ASP A 184 -6.95 11.54 -1.96
C ASP A 184 -5.52 11.26 -2.49
N ARG A 185 -4.70 12.31 -2.64
CA ARG A 185 -3.30 12.21 -3.06
C ARG A 185 -2.42 12.02 -1.83
N ILE A 186 -1.66 10.94 -1.79
CA ILE A 186 -0.71 10.63 -0.72
C ILE A 186 0.70 10.72 -1.28
N MET A 187 1.55 11.54 -0.65
CA MET A 187 2.97 11.63 -0.97
C MET A 187 3.73 10.71 -0.02
N ALA A 188 4.37 9.68 -0.55
CA ALA A 188 5.15 8.72 0.20
C ALA A 188 6.64 8.93 -0.04
N ARG A 189 7.43 8.82 1.02
CA ARG A 189 8.90 8.79 0.98
C ARG A 189 9.37 7.49 1.60
N ALA A 190 10.20 6.76 0.87
CA ALA A 190 10.80 5.50 1.28
C ALA A 190 12.31 5.65 1.33
N LYS A 191 12.91 5.49 2.52
CA LYS A 191 14.36 5.56 2.72
C LYS A 191 14.88 4.21 3.17
N GLY A 192 15.66 3.56 2.32
CA GLY A 192 16.33 2.30 2.59
C GLY A 192 17.84 2.46 2.82
N PRO A 193 18.59 1.35 2.93
CA PRO A 193 20.03 1.39 3.20
C PRO A 193 20.86 2.00 2.06
N ALA A 194 20.46 1.81 0.81
CA ALA A 194 21.21 2.21 -0.38
C ALA A 194 20.45 3.17 -1.30
N SER A 195 19.21 3.51 -0.97
CA SER A 195 18.35 4.32 -1.83
C SER A 195 17.30 5.09 -1.05
N GLU A 196 16.88 6.19 -1.64
CA GLU A 196 15.76 6.99 -1.17
C GLU A 196 14.87 7.32 -2.36
N THR A 197 13.56 7.18 -2.19
CA THR A 197 12.60 7.32 -3.27
C THR A 197 11.32 7.96 -2.77
N SER A 198 10.84 8.96 -3.52
CA SER A 198 9.55 9.60 -3.26
C SER A 198 8.60 9.30 -4.39
N PHE A 199 7.35 9.00 -4.06
CA PHE A 199 6.31 8.68 -5.02
C PHE A 199 4.94 9.13 -4.51
N GLU A 200 4.01 9.30 -5.43
CA GLU A 200 2.62 9.64 -5.13
C GLU A 200 1.74 8.40 -5.30
N ILE A 201 0.73 8.27 -4.45
CA ILE A 201 -0.35 7.30 -4.59
C ILE A 201 -1.67 8.05 -4.56
N PHE A 202 -2.56 7.78 -5.50
CA PHE A 202 -3.89 8.37 -5.58
C PHE A 202 -4.91 7.31 -5.19
N PHE A 203 -5.57 7.50 -4.05
CA PHE A 203 -6.58 6.57 -3.54
C PHE A 203 -7.98 7.09 -3.80
N ALA A 204 -8.85 6.27 -4.40
CA ALA A 204 -10.27 6.58 -4.54
C ALA A 204 -10.92 6.81 -3.16
N ARG A 205 -11.91 7.71 -3.09
CA ARG A 205 -12.62 8.05 -1.84
C ARG A 205 -13.83 7.19 -1.51
N GLU A 206 -13.95 6.06 -2.21
CA GLU A 206 -14.87 4.98 -1.88
C GLU A 206 -14.42 4.20 -0.63
N PRO A 207 -15.29 3.38 0.00
CA PRO A 207 -14.95 2.64 1.22
C PRO A 207 -13.72 1.74 1.12
N GLU A 208 -13.49 1.12 -0.04
CA GLU A 208 -12.41 0.15 -0.29
C GLU A 208 -11.04 0.83 -0.43
N ARG A 209 -11.03 2.16 -0.64
CA ARG A 209 -9.82 2.98 -0.87
C ARG A 209 -8.91 2.35 -1.92
N ARG A 210 -9.42 2.04 -3.12
CA ARG A 210 -8.58 1.46 -4.18
C ARG A 210 -7.48 2.44 -4.61
N PRO A 211 -6.22 1.99 -4.76
CA PRO A 211 -5.20 2.80 -5.40
C PRO A 211 -5.48 2.89 -6.90
N VAL A 212 -5.81 4.10 -7.36
CA VAL A 212 -6.15 4.43 -8.75
C VAL A 212 -4.89 4.70 -9.57
N MET A 213 -3.87 5.31 -8.97
CA MET A 213 -2.63 5.60 -9.66
C MET A 213 -1.46 5.60 -8.69
N PHE A 214 -0.34 5.01 -9.12
CA PHE A 214 0.97 5.22 -8.52
C PHE A 214 1.79 6.09 -9.46
N ARG A 215 2.50 7.10 -8.96
CA ARG A 215 3.37 7.96 -9.75
C ARG A 215 4.74 8.07 -9.12
N LEU A 216 5.77 7.72 -9.88
CA LEU A 216 7.16 7.74 -9.45
C LEU A 216 7.96 8.72 -10.30
N SER A 217 8.48 9.78 -9.69
CA SER A 217 9.35 10.74 -10.37
C SER A 217 10.80 10.24 -10.32
N LEU A 218 11.33 9.82 -11.46
CA LEU A 218 12.73 9.45 -11.63
C LEU A 218 13.48 10.56 -12.40
N PRO A 219 14.83 10.60 -12.35
CA PRO A 219 15.60 11.57 -13.11
C PRO A 219 15.33 11.59 -14.62
N LEU A 220 14.93 10.45 -15.19
CA LEU A 220 14.59 10.30 -16.62
C LEU A 220 13.13 10.66 -16.94
N GLY A 221 12.29 10.94 -15.93
CA GLY A 221 10.88 11.28 -16.09
C GLY A 221 9.98 10.63 -15.02
N SER A 222 8.70 11.03 -15.01
CA SER A 222 7.67 10.45 -14.15
C SER A 222 7.00 9.22 -14.75
N PHE A 223 7.20 8.08 -14.13
CA PHE A 223 6.50 6.83 -14.45
C PHE A 223 5.16 6.78 -13.73
N SER A 224 4.19 6.11 -14.33
CA SER A 224 2.91 5.86 -13.67
C SER A 224 2.41 4.44 -13.86
N MET A 225 1.71 3.95 -12.85
CA MET A 225 0.86 2.77 -12.92
C MET A 225 -0.58 3.24 -12.73
N GLU A 226 -1.40 3.14 -13.76
CA GLU A 226 -2.77 3.65 -13.82
C GLU A 226 -3.77 2.50 -13.82
N LEU A 227 -4.78 2.56 -12.95
CA LEU A 227 -5.80 1.52 -12.84
C LEU A 227 -6.52 1.32 -14.19
N ILE A 228 -6.68 0.06 -14.59
CA ILE A 228 -7.55 -0.34 -15.70
C ILE A 228 -8.90 -0.71 -15.07
N PRO A 229 -9.95 0.10 -15.27
CA PRO A 229 -11.27 -0.12 -14.66
C PRO A 229 -11.97 -1.40 -15.13
#